data_AF-A0A8J5CLC1-F1
#
_entry.id   AF-A0A8J5CLC1-F1
#
_cell.length_a   1.000
_cell.length_b   1.000
_cell.length_c   1.000
_cell.angle_alpha   90.00
_cell.angle_beta   90.00
_cell.angle_gamma   90.00
#
_symmetry.space_group_name_H-M   'P 1'
#
loop_
_entity.id
_entity.type
_entity.pdbx_description
1 polymer ?
#
loop_
_entity_poly.entity_id
_entity_poly.type
_entity_poly.pdbx_seq_one_letter_code
_entity_poly.pdbx_strand_id
1 'polypeptide(L)'
;MRGDHGSQCSRRQGQAGDLKDLTLSNNTVRRRIDDMAADVCNQVCQEIRASAFRASLQLDESNRHSEPSQLIAFVRYEKEKKVKEEFPFLRAPDYHNDGGGGQEAC
;
A
#
# COMPACT_ATOMS: atom_id res chain seq x y z
N MET A 1 -61.03 -8.33 -25.22
CA MET A 1 -60.22 -7.80 -24.10
C MET A 1 -59.51 -8.99 -23.45
N ARG A 2 -58.24 -9.21 -23.77
CA ARG A 2 -57.45 -10.37 -23.29
C ARG A 2 -56.91 -10.04 -21.90
N GLY A 3 -57.19 -10.89 -20.92
CA GLY A 3 -56.75 -10.73 -19.53
C GLY A 3 -55.26 -10.97 -19.38
N ASP A 4 -54.60 -9.98 -18.79
CA ASP A 4 -53.17 -9.88 -18.51
C ASP A 4 -52.68 -11.06 -17.65
N HIS A 5 -51.76 -11.86 -18.19
CA HIS A 5 -51.02 -12.86 -17.42
C HIS A 5 -49.82 -12.17 -16.78
N GLY A 6 -50.06 -11.56 -15.62
CA GLY A 6 -49.01 -11.03 -14.74
C GLY A 6 -48.17 -12.17 -14.18
N SER A 7 -47.18 -12.63 -14.94
CA SER A 7 -46.16 -13.57 -14.49
C SER A 7 -45.32 -12.88 -13.41
N GLN A 8 -45.49 -13.27 -12.14
CA GLN A 8 -44.64 -12.80 -11.06
C GLN A 8 -43.23 -13.38 -11.24
N CYS A 9 -42.34 -12.58 -11.85
CA CYS A 9 -40.92 -12.84 -11.85
C CYS A 9 -40.41 -12.70 -10.40
N SER A 10 -40.04 -13.82 -9.78
CA SER A 10 -39.47 -13.85 -8.43
C SER A 10 -38.18 -13.05 -8.42
N ARG A 11 -38.24 -11.85 -7.85
CA ARG A 11 -37.10 -10.95 -7.64
C ARG A 11 -36.13 -11.67 -6.70
N ARG A 12 -35.08 -12.29 -7.24
CA ARG A 12 -33.95 -12.78 -6.44
C ARG A 12 -33.32 -11.58 -5.74
N GLN A 13 -33.65 -11.38 -4.47
CA GLN A 13 -32.86 -10.53 -3.60
C GLN A 13 -31.52 -11.24 -3.41
N GLY A 14 -30.51 -10.83 -4.18
CA GLY A 14 -29.13 -11.24 -3.94
C GLY A 14 -28.75 -10.79 -2.53
N GLN A 15 -28.46 -11.74 -1.66
CA GLN A 15 -28.07 -11.48 -0.28
C GLN A 15 -26.77 -10.68 -0.27
N ALA A 16 -26.80 -9.47 0.27
CA ALA A 16 -25.61 -8.67 0.55
C ALA A 16 -24.78 -9.23 1.75
N GLY A 17 -25.06 -10.46 2.18
CA GLY A 17 -24.41 -11.15 3.31
C GLY A 17 -23.12 -11.87 2.92
N ASP A 18 -23.02 -12.37 1.68
CA ASP A 18 -21.89 -13.22 1.25
C ASP A 18 -20.63 -12.44 0.83
N LEU A 19 -20.73 -11.11 0.69
CA LEU A 19 -19.59 -10.26 0.32
C LEU A 19 -18.66 -9.96 1.50
N LYS A 20 -19.15 -10.07 2.74
CA LYS A 20 -18.33 -9.83 3.95
C LYS A 20 -17.40 -11.00 4.26
N ASP A 21 -17.78 -12.22 3.88
CA ASP A 21 -16.93 -13.41 4.02
C ASP A 21 -15.81 -13.47 2.97
N LEU A 22 -15.94 -12.71 1.87
CA LEU A 22 -14.89 -12.57 0.85
C LEU A 22 -13.88 -11.46 1.15
N THR A 23 -14.16 -10.57 2.10
CA THR A 23 -13.23 -9.50 2.47
C THR A 23 -12.13 -10.01 3.40
N LEU A 24 -10.88 -9.86 2.97
CA LEU A 24 -9.72 -10.16 3.80
C LEU A 24 -9.67 -9.23 5.00
N SER A 25 -9.33 -9.76 6.18
CA SER A 25 -9.10 -8.93 7.37
C SER A 25 -7.96 -7.92 7.13
N ASN A 26 -8.04 -6.75 7.76
CA ASN A 26 -6.99 -5.71 7.68
C ASN A 26 -5.60 -6.27 7.98
N ASN A 27 -5.50 -7.19 8.94
CA ASN A 27 -4.24 -7.84 9.31
C ASN A 27 -3.68 -8.70 8.17
N THR A 28 -4.56 -9.41 7.46
CA THR A 28 -4.15 -10.24 6.31
C THR A 28 -3.70 -9.37 5.14
N VAL A 29 -4.44 -8.30 4.85
CA VAL A 29 -4.09 -7.34 3.80
C VAL A 29 -2.74 -6.68 4.12
N ARG A 30 -2.57 -6.19 5.35
CA ARG A 30 -1.33 -5.57 5.80
C ARG A 30 -0.15 -6.52 5.71
N ARG A 31 -0.27 -7.75 6.23
CA ARG A 31 0.80 -8.75 6.13
C ARG A 31 1.19 -9.02 4.68
N ARG A 32 0.22 -9.13 3.77
CA ARG A 32 0.51 -9.34 2.34
C ARG A 32 1.20 -8.13 1.71
N ILE A 33 0.83 -6.92 2.08
CA ILE A 33 1.52 -5.69 1.64
C ILE A 33 2.96 -5.68 2.16
N ASP A 34 3.16 -5.99 3.43
CA ASP A 34 4.49 -6.05 4.06
C ASP A 34 5.37 -7.13 3.40
N ASP A 35 4.81 -8.33 3.16
CA ASP A 35 5.49 -9.44 2.48
C ASP A 35 5.90 -9.06 1.05
N MET A 36 4.99 -8.43 0.28
CA MET A 36 5.28 -7.95 -1.08
C MET A 36 6.31 -6.84 -1.08
N ALA A 37 6.24 -5.90 -0.14
CA ALA A 37 7.21 -4.82 -0.01
C ALA A 37 8.61 -5.37 0.29
N ALA A 38 8.70 -6.34 1.21
CA ALA A 38 9.97 -7.01 1.54
C ALA A 38 10.54 -7.77 0.34
N ASP A 39 9.71 -8.46 -0.44
CA ASP A 39 10.15 -9.17 -1.64
C ASP A 39 10.70 -8.21 -2.71
N VAL A 40 9.97 -7.14 -3.02
CA VAL A 40 10.46 -6.10 -3.95
C VAL A 40 11.76 -5.47 -3.48
N CYS A 41 11.88 -5.15 -2.19
CA CYS A 41 13.12 -4.65 -1.60
C CYS A 41 14.27 -5.62 -1.82
N ASN A 42 14.05 -6.91 -1.55
CA ASN A 42 15.07 -7.94 -1.70
C ASN A 42 15.53 -8.07 -3.17
N GLN A 43 14.59 -8.05 -4.12
CA GLN A 43 14.90 -8.10 -5.55
C GLN A 43 15.75 -6.90 -5.97
N VAL A 44 15.33 -5.68 -5.61
CA VAL A 44 16.08 -4.45 -5.92
C VAL A 44 17.48 -4.47 -5.30
N CYS A 45 17.61 -4.90 -4.04
CA CYS A 45 18.91 -5.04 -3.39
C CYS A 45 19.80 -6.09 -4.06
N GLN A 46 19.24 -7.22 -4.51
CA GLN A 46 19.99 -8.23 -5.25
C GLN A 46 20.49 -7.69 -6.60
N GLU A 47 19.63 -6.97 -7.33
CA GLU A 47 19.98 -6.35 -8.61
C GLU A 47 21.09 -5.30 -8.46
N ILE A 48 21.00 -4.44 -7.45
CA ILE A 48 22.04 -3.44 -7.15
C ILE A 48 23.36 -4.11 -6.79
N ARG A 49 23.33 -5.17 -5.96
CA ARG A 49 24.54 -5.93 -5.60
C ARG A 49 25.16 -6.66 -6.78
N ALA A 50 24.35 -7.13 -7.73
CA ALA A 50 24.82 -7.79 -8.94
C ALA A 50 25.34 -6.80 -9.99
N SER A 51 24.94 -5.52 -9.92
CA SER A 51 25.43 -4.49 -10.81
C SER A 51 26.88 -4.13 -10.49
N ALA A 52 27.72 -4.08 -11.53
CA ALA A 52 29.10 -3.60 -11.41
C ALA A 52 29.19 -2.06 -11.29
N PHE A 53 28.06 -1.36 -11.49
CA PHE A 53 28.01 0.10 -11.56
C PHE A 53 27.56 0.72 -10.24
N ARG A 54 27.84 2.02 -10.09
CA ARG A 54 27.44 2.81 -8.92
C ARG A 54 25.93 3.06 -8.96
N ALA A 55 25.23 2.70 -7.89
CA ALA A 55 23.87 3.14 -7.64
C ALA A 55 23.86 4.53 -7.01
N SER A 56 22.85 5.34 -7.33
CA SER A 56 22.56 6.61 -6.64
C SER A 56 21.28 6.46 -5.82
N LEU A 57 21.30 7.02 -4.61
CA LEU A 57 20.16 7.04 -3.69
C LEU A 57 19.75 8.50 -3.46
N GLN A 58 18.46 8.79 -3.62
CA GLN A 58 17.86 10.07 -3.27
C GLN A 58 16.84 9.84 -2.17
N LEU A 59 16.89 10.69 -1.13
CA LEU A 59 15.95 10.66 -0.02
C LEU A 59 15.13 11.94 -0.07
N ASP A 60 13.81 11.81 0.06
CA ASP A 60 12.87 12.92 0.10
C ASP A 60 12.05 12.86 1.39
N GLU A 61 11.97 13.99 2.10
CA GLU A 61 11.14 14.13 3.29
C GLU A 61 9.86 14.88 2.91
N SER A 62 8.73 14.18 2.99
CA SER A 62 7.42 14.80 2.77
C SER A 62 6.81 15.22 4.11
N ASN A 63 6.74 16.53 4.34
CA ASN A 63 6.08 17.09 5.51
C ASN A 63 4.61 17.42 5.16
N ARG A 64 3.66 16.66 5.74
CA ARG A 64 2.24 17.03 5.73
C ARG A 64 1.97 17.73 7.05
N HIS A 65 1.41 18.94 7.00
CA HIS A 65 1.42 19.96 8.07
C HIS A 65 0.80 19.56 9.43
N SER A 66 0.40 18.30 9.60
CA SER A 66 -0.17 17.73 10.83
C SER A 66 0.14 16.24 11.01
N GLU A 67 0.96 15.63 10.15
CA GLU A 67 1.28 14.20 10.16
C GLU A 67 2.80 13.99 10.30
N PRO A 68 3.25 12.85 10.82
CA PRO A 68 4.65 12.45 10.80
C PRO A 68 5.27 12.62 9.41
N SER A 69 6.45 13.24 9.32
CA SER A 69 7.11 13.45 8.02
C SER A 69 7.47 12.11 7.38
N GLN A 70 6.99 11.80 6.18
CA GLN A 70 7.28 10.51 5.57
C GLN A 70 8.58 10.58 4.79
N LEU A 71 9.51 9.64 5.06
CA LEU A 71 10.76 9.52 4.32
C LEU A 71 10.58 8.56 3.14
N ILE A 72 10.85 9.05 1.94
CA ILE A 72 10.81 8.30 0.68
C ILE A 72 12.24 8.12 0.17
N ALA A 73 12.61 6.88 -0.16
CA ALA A 73 13.89 6.59 -0.79
C ALA A 73 13.69 6.18 -2.25
N PHE A 74 14.42 6.85 -3.15
CA PHE A 74 14.49 6.59 -4.58
C PHE A 74 15.86 6.03 -4.91
N VAL A 75 15.92 4.86 -5.53
CA VAL A 75 17.18 4.25 -5.95
C VAL A 75 17.25 4.17 -7.46
N ARG A 76 18.39 4.61 -8.00
CA ARG A 76 18.69 4.54 -9.42
C ARG A 76 19.97 3.75 -9.65
N TYR A 77 19.90 2.73 -10.48
CA TYR A 77 21.02 1.82 -10.74
C TYR A 77 20.99 1.32 -12.19
N GLU A 78 22.12 0.82 -12.67
CA GLU A 78 22.20 0.21 -13.99
C GLU A 78 21.95 -1.31 -13.89
N LYS A 79 21.00 -1.80 -14.69
CA LYS A 79 20.74 -3.23 -14.90
C LYS A 79 20.75 -3.50 -16.39
N GLU A 80 21.57 -4.45 -16.85
CA GLU A 80 21.62 -4.87 -18.27
C GLU A 80 21.81 -3.68 -19.25
N LYS A 81 22.68 -2.72 -18.90
CA LYS A 81 22.92 -1.49 -19.67
C LYS A 81 21.73 -0.53 -19.78
N LYS A 82 20.72 -0.71 -18.93
CA LYS A 82 19.59 0.20 -18.78
C LYS A 82 19.59 0.81 -17.38
N VAL A 83 19.30 2.10 -17.31
CA VAL A 83 19.07 2.77 -16.03
C VAL A 83 17.68 2.38 -15.54
N LYS A 84 17.61 1.92 -14.31
CA LYS A 84 16.38 1.53 -13.62
C LYS A 84 16.22 2.39 -12.38
N GLU A 85 14.98 2.83 -12.12
CA GLU A 85 14.60 3.67 -10.99
C GLU A 85 13.49 2.95 -10.20
N GLU A 86 13.69 2.79 -8.89
CA GLU A 86 12.79 2.06 -8.01
C GLU A 86 12.56 2.82 -6.69
N PHE A 87 11.43 2.52 -6.04
CA PHE A 87 10.98 3.15 -4.78
C PHE A 87 11.00 2.14 -3.62
N PRO A 88 12.18 1.77 -3.12
CA PRO A 88 12.28 0.65 -2.19
C PRO A 88 11.72 0.94 -0.79
N PHE A 89 11.63 2.20 -0.34
CA PHE A 89 11.23 2.47 1.05
C PHE A 89 10.32 3.68 1.19
N LEU A 90 9.24 3.48 1.96
CA LEU A 90 8.45 4.53 2.61
C LEU A 90 8.41 4.20 4.10
N ARG A 91 8.96 5.08 4.94
CA ARG A 91 8.92 4.90 6.40
C ARG A 91 8.34 6.13 7.07
N ALA A 92 7.38 5.91 7.96
CA ALA A 92 6.98 6.90 8.93
C ALA A 92 8.03 6.92 10.06
N PRO A 93 8.53 8.09 10.47
CA PRO A 93 9.41 8.24 11.61
C PRO A 93 8.65 7.83 12.87
N ASP A 94 9.31 7.04 13.71
CA ASP A 94 8.76 6.58 14.97
C ASP A 94 8.80 7.76 15.97
N TYR A 95 7.75 8.56 16.02
CA TYR A 95 7.53 9.47 17.15
C TYR A 95 7.05 8.62 18.32
N HIS A 96 7.94 8.37 19.29
CA HIS A 96 7.55 7.76 20.55
C HIS A 96 6.55 8.68 21.24
N ASN A 97 5.25 8.35 21.18
CA ASN A 97 4.23 9.00 21.99
C ASN A 97 4.34 8.44 23.41
N ASP A 98 5.28 8.97 24.18
CA ASP A 98 5.14 8.96 25.63
C ASP A 98 3.89 9.79 25.94
N GLY A 99 2.86 9.10 26.43
CA GLY A 99 1.53 9.66 26.63
C GLY A 99 1.55 11.01 27.35
N GLY A 100 1.07 12.04 26.66
CA GLY A 100 0.68 13.32 27.24
C GLY A 100 -0.73 13.63 26.79
N GLY A 101 -1.72 13.19 27.55
CA GLY A 101 -3.09 13.64 27.38
C GLY A 101 -3.20 15.14 27.62
N GLY A 102 -3.84 15.83 26.70
CA GLY A 102 -4.18 17.24 26.82
C GLY A 102 -5.09 17.62 25.67
N GLN A 103 -6.40 17.63 25.93
CA GLN A 103 -7.37 18.35 25.09
C GLN A 103 -6.87 19.79 24.95
N GLU A 104 -6.87 20.36 23.76
CA GLU A 104 -7.31 21.74 23.57
C GLU A 104 -8.07 21.84 22.25
N ALA A 105 -9.27 22.39 22.38
CA ALA A 105 -10.20 22.70 21.32
C ALA A 105 -9.76 23.94 20.55
N CYS A 106 -10.10 23.95 19.27
CA CYS A 106 -10.86 25.03 18.63
C CYS A 106 -11.74 24.42 17.55
#